data_AF-A0A662W4L0-F1
#
_entry.id   AF-A0A662W4L0-F1
#
_cell.length_a   1.000
_cell.length_b   1.000
_cell.length_c   1.000
_cell.angle_alpha   90.00
_cell.angle_beta   90.00
_cell.angle_gamma   90.00
#
_symmetry.space_group_name_H-M   'P 1'
#
loop_
_entity.id
_entity.type
_entity.pdbx_description
1 polymer ?
#
loop_
_entity_poly.entity_id
_entity_poly.type
_entity_poly.pdbx_seq_one_letter_code
_entity_poly.pdbx_strand_id
1 'polypeptide(L)'
;MAVVDVLPFDPKLGYPQRQKVLINGVAYQLFYRWNYIGNFAVLRIRRVEDGELLFEGKLTVKNPFEIKDSFTHEVLFTILPWQVDSKQAEVWVFV
;
A
#
# COMPACT_ATOMS: atom_id res chain seq x y z
N MET A 1 13.09 -10.87 -16.64
CA MET A 1 11.69 -10.96 -16.16
C MET A 1 11.56 -9.90 -15.08
N ALA A 2 10.62 -8.95 -15.22
CA ALA A 2 10.39 -7.98 -14.14
C ALA A 2 9.86 -8.76 -12.93
N VAL A 3 10.59 -8.72 -11.81
CA VAL A 3 10.10 -9.23 -10.53
C VAL A 3 9.08 -8.21 -10.08
N VAL A 4 7.81 -8.62 -10.02
CA VAL A 4 6.75 -7.78 -9.45
C VAL A 4 6.81 -7.97 -7.93
N ASP A 5 7.22 -6.94 -7.21
CA ASP A 5 7.17 -6.95 -5.76
C ASP A 5 5.73 -6.67 -5.31
N VAL A 6 5.23 -7.44 -4.34
CA VAL A 6 3.86 -7.31 -3.83
C VAL A 6 3.92 -6.85 -2.39
N LEU A 7 3.13 -5.83 -2.04
CA LEU A 7 3.03 -5.39 -0.66
C LEU A 7 2.45 -6.51 0.22
N PRO A 8 3.00 -6.72 1.42
CA PRO A 8 2.56 -7.81 2.29
C PRO A 8 1.12 -7.60 2.75
N PHE A 9 0.32 -8.67 2.61
CA PHE A 9 -1.02 -8.79 3.18
C PHE A 9 -1.25 -10.25 3.57
N ASP A 10 -1.62 -10.51 4.82
CA ASP A 10 -1.94 -11.87 5.26
C ASP A 10 -3.45 -12.12 5.13
N PRO A 11 -3.92 -12.95 4.17
CA PRO A 11 -5.33 -13.26 4.01
C PRO A 11 -5.94 -14.05 5.18
N LYS A 12 -5.12 -14.68 6.04
CA LYS A 12 -5.60 -15.36 7.25
C LYS A 12 -5.94 -14.37 8.36
N LEU A 13 -5.18 -13.27 8.48
CA LEU A 13 -5.50 -12.18 9.41
C LEU A 13 -6.64 -11.30 8.88
N GLY A 14 -6.69 -11.09 7.57
CA GLY A 14 -7.71 -10.27 6.92
C GLY A 14 -7.56 -8.78 7.28
N TYR A 15 -8.68 -8.05 7.26
CA TYR A 15 -8.71 -6.63 7.62
C TYR A 15 -9.29 -6.42 9.03
N PRO A 16 -8.83 -5.39 9.78
CA PRO A 16 -7.69 -4.52 9.49
C PRO A 16 -6.36 -5.18 9.84
N GLN A 17 -5.29 -4.82 9.15
CA GLN A 17 -3.94 -5.31 9.49
C GLN A 17 -2.84 -4.27 9.25
N ARG A 18 -1.77 -4.38 10.02
CA ARG A 18 -0.55 -3.56 9.88
C ARG A 18 0.60 -4.45 9.44
N GLN A 19 1.37 -3.98 8.47
CA GLN A 19 2.57 -4.68 7.98
C GLN A 19 3.72 -3.68 7.89
N LYS A 20 4.95 -4.16 8.01
CA LYS A 20 6.15 -3.38 7.72
C LYS A 20 6.83 -3.96 6.50
N VAL A 21 7.31 -3.11 5.62
CA VAL A 21 7.99 -3.50 4.38
C VAL A 21 9.20 -2.60 4.17
N LEU A 22 10.24 -3.15 3.55
CA LEU A 22 11.40 -2.40 3.09
C LEU A 22 11.30 -2.26 1.57
N ILE A 23 11.29 -1.03 1.07
CA ILE A 23 11.27 -0.73 -0.38
C ILE A 23 12.45 0.21 -0.63
N ASN A 24 13.35 -0.14 -1.55
CA ASN A 24 14.58 0.63 -1.81
C ASN A 24 15.42 0.98 -0.56
N GLY A 25 15.46 0.08 0.42
CA GLY A 25 16.21 0.30 1.66
C GLY A 25 15.54 1.25 2.65
N VAL A 26 14.35 1.78 2.34
CA VAL A 26 13.55 2.62 3.25
C VAL A 26 12.41 1.80 3.85
N ALA A 27 12.19 1.93 5.16
CA ALA A 27 11.16 1.19 5.87
C ALA A 27 9.82 1.94 5.84
N TYR A 28 8.76 1.23 5.45
CA TYR A 28 7.39 1.74 5.41
C TYR A 28 6.46 0.89 6.27
N GLN A 29 5.52 1.55 6.94
CA GLN A 29 4.42 0.93 7.65
C GLN A 29 3.15 1.03 6.82
N LEU A 30 2.59 -0.12 6.49
CA LEU A 30 1.33 -0.28 5.79
C LEU A 30 0.21 -0.50 6.80
N PHE A 31 -0.94 0.11 6.56
CA PHE A 31 -2.16 -0.18 7.30
C PHE A 31 -3.31 -0.37 6.33
N TYR A 32 -3.78 -1.62 6.26
CA TYR A 32 -4.91 -2.04 5.45
C TYR A 32 -6.17 -2.02 6.31
N ARG A 33 -7.23 -1.39 5.81
CA ARG A 33 -8.54 -1.36 6.44
C ARG A 33 -9.64 -1.59 5.42
N TRP A 34 -10.58 -2.47 5.74
CA TRP A 34 -11.81 -2.60 4.96
C TRP A 34 -12.87 -1.60 5.45
N ASN A 35 -13.49 -0.88 4.53
CA ASN A 35 -14.69 -0.08 4.79
C ASN A 35 -15.92 -0.94 4.45
N TYR A 36 -16.58 -1.48 5.47
CA TYR A 36 -17.75 -2.34 5.31
C TYR A 36 -18.99 -1.60 4.76
N ILE A 37 -19.12 -0.29 4.99
CA ILE A 37 -20.24 0.50 4.50
C ILE A 37 -20.06 0.79 3.01
N GLY A 38 -18.85 1.21 2.62
CA GLY A 38 -18.52 1.55 1.23
C GLY A 38 -18.09 0.36 0.36
N ASN A 39 -17.87 -0.80 0.96
CA ASN A 39 -17.39 -2.02 0.32
C ASN A 39 -16.07 -1.83 -0.47
N PHE A 40 -15.07 -1.23 0.18
CA PHE A 40 -13.74 -1.02 -0.40
C PHE A 40 -12.62 -1.09 0.64
N ALA A 41 -11.39 -1.36 0.19
CA ALA A 41 -10.21 -1.27 1.05
C ALA A 41 -9.58 0.13 1.00
N VAL A 42 -9.03 0.56 2.13
CA VAL A 42 -8.17 1.73 2.28
C VAL A 42 -6.78 1.25 2.66
N LEU A 43 -5.77 1.81 2.00
CA LEU A 43 -4.37 1.65 2.38
C LEU A 43 -3.85 2.98 2.88
N ARG A 44 -3.18 2.92 4.04
CA ARG A 44 -2.37 4.01 4.57
C ARG A 44 -0.91 3.57 4.57
N ILE A 45 -0.03 4.40 4.01
CA ILE A 45 1.41 4.18 3.98
C ILE A 45 2.09 5.29 4.77
N ARG A 46 2.90 4.92 5.75
CA ARG A 46 3.77 5.84 6.48
C ARG A 46 5.22 5.46 6.34
N ARG A 47 6.12 6.44 6.20
CA ARG A 47 7.55 6.20 6.36
C ARG A 47 7.83 5.96 7.85
N VAL A 48 8.66 4.96 8.16
CA VAL A 48 8.92 4.54 9.55
C VAL A 48 9.90 5.48 10.25
N GLU A 49 10.85 6.05 9.52
CA GLU A 49 11.94 6.88 10.06
C GLU A 49 11.45 8.15 10.74
N ASP A 50 10.52 8.86 10.10
CA ASP A 50 9.96 10.15 10.54
C ASP A 50 8.46 10.07 10.89
N GLY A 51 7.80 8.94 10.58
CA GLY A 51 6.37 8.75 10.81
C GLY A 51 5.47 9.46 9.79
N GLU A 52 6.05 10.01 8.72
CA GLU A 52 5.36 10.81 7.72
C GLU A 52 4.27 10.00 6.99
N LEU A 53 3.12 10.63 6.76
CA LEU A 53 2.03 10.06 5.98
C LEU A 53 2.25 10.35 4.49
N LEU A 54 2.66 9.34 3.73
CA LEU A 54 2.92 9.46 2.29
C LEU A 54 1.69 9.17 1.43
N PHE A 55 0.79 8.32 1.93
CA PHE A 55 -0.43 7.97 1.21
C PHE A 55 -1.54 7.53 2.15
N GLU A 56 -2.76 7.99 1.89
CA GLU A 56 -3.99 7.43 2.44
C GLU A 56 -5.08 7.50 1.38
N GLY A 57 -5.55 6.35 0.92
CA GLY A 57 -6.50 6.32 -0.18
C GLY A 57 -7.24 5.00 -0.31
N LYS A 58 -8.38 5.07 -1.00
CA LYS A 58 -9.12 3.90 -1.45
C LYS A 58 -8.29 3.15 -2.48
N LEU A 59 -8.13 1.84 -2.31
CA LEU A 59 -7.54 0.96 -3.30
C LEU A 59 -8.54 0.70 -4.43
N THR A 60 -8.37 1.41 -5.55
CA THR A 60 -9.15 1.18 -6.76
C THR A 60 -8.42 0.17 -7.64
N VAL A 61 -9.08 -0.96 -7.92
CA VAL A 61 -8.51 -2.06 -8.71
C VAL A 61 -8.09 -1.57 -10.10
N LYS A 62 -6.87 -1.97 -10.52
CA LYS A 62 -6.22 -1.63 -11.79
C LYS A 62 -5.98 -0.12 -12.01
N ASN A 63 -6.05 0.69 -10.95
CA ASN A 63 -5.68 2.10 -10.99
C ASN A 63 -4.35 2.31 -10.25
N PRO A 64 -3.27 2.75 -10.93
CA PRO A 64 -1.99 2.99 -10.27
C PRO A 64 -2.05 4.24 -9.39
N PHE A 65 -1.23 4.26 -8.33
CA PHE A 65 -1.02 5.41 -7.46
C PHE A 65 0.46 5.65 -7.27
N GLU A 66 0.90 6.88 -7.54
CA GLU A 66 2.26 7.33 -7.25
C GLU A 66 2.37 7.69 -5.77
N ILE A 67 3.35 7.11 -5.08
CA ILE A 67 3.68 7.45 -3.70
C ILE A 67 4.83 8.43 -3.77
N LYS A 68 4.58 9.67 -3.35
CA LYS A 68 5.55 10.77 -3.47
C LYS A 68 6.08 11.16 -2.12
N ASP A 69 7.31 11.65 -2.11
CA ASP A 69 7.82 12.42 -0.98
C ASP A 69 7.03 13.73 -0.86
N SER A 70 6.59 14.11 0.34
CA SER A 70 5.75 15.30 0.49
C SER A 70 6.54 16.60 0.34
N PHE A 71 7.87 16.57 0.49
CA PHE A 71 8.74 17.74 0.40
C PHE A 71 9.33 17.89 -1.00
N THR A 72 9.90 16.83 -1.56
CA THR A 72 10.58 16.89 -2.87
C THR A 72 9.63 16.64 -4.05
N HIS A 73 8.45 16.07 -3.79
CA HIS A 73 7.50 15.60 -4.80
C HIS A 73 8.04 14.51 -5.74
N GLU A 74 9.20 13.95 -5.43
CA GLU A 74 9.76 12.81 -6.15
C GLU A 74 8.90 11.57 -5.93
N VAL A 75 8.70 10.78 -6.98
CA VAL A 75 8.02 9.49 -6.89
C VAL A 75 8.98 8.50 -6.23
N LEU A 76 8.62 8.04 -5.03
CA LEU A 76 9.39 7.05 -4.28
C LEU A 76 9.18 5.65 -4.86
N PHE A 77 7.93 5.33 -5.20
CA PHE A 77 7.49 4.12 -5.88
C PHE A 77 6.03 4.29 -6.32
N THR A 78 5.57 3.41 -7.20
CA THR A 78 4.18 3.35 -7.66
C THR A 78 3.55 2.05 -7.20
N ILE A 79 2.31 2.11 -6.73
CA ILE A 79 1.53 0.92 -6.37
C ILE A 79 0.41 0.68 -7.39
N LEU A 80 0.11 -0.58 -7.66
CA LEU A 80 -1.03 -1.00 -8.46
C LEU A 80 -1.88 -2.01 -7.68
N PRO A 81 -3.07 -1.63 -7.22
CA PRO A 81 -3.99 -2.59 -6.61
C PRO A 81 -4.50 -3.53 -7.71
N TRP A 82 -4.01 -4.76 -7.73
CA TRP A 82 -4.33 -5.72 -8.78
C TRP A 82 -5.63 -6.48 -8.49
N GLN A 83 -5.76 -7.00 -7.27
CA GLN A 83 -6.94 -7.71 -6.80
C GLN A 83 -7.23 -7.32 -5.35
N VAL A 84 -8.39 -6.70 -5.11
CA VAL A 84 -8.75 -6.20 -3.78
C VAL A 84 -10.21 -6.53 -3.51
N ASP A 85 -10.46 -7.29 -2.44
CA ASP A 85 -11.79 -7.63 -1.94
C ASP A 85 -11.76 -7.74 -0.40
N SER A 86 -12.87 -8.16 0.20
CA SER A 86 -13.01 -8.23 1.65
C SER A 86 -12.12 -9.29 2.33
N LYS A 87 -11.48 -10.17 1.54
CA LYS A 87 -10.62 -11.26 2.02
C LYS A 87 -9.15 -11.06 1.66
N GLN A 88 -8.85 -10.32 0.60
CA GLN A 88 -7.46 -10.13 0.13
C GLN A 88 -7.16 -8.71 -0.35
N ALA A 89 -5.90 -8.31 -0.24
CA ALA A 89 -5.31 -7.16 -0.91
C ALA A 89 -4.03 -7.57 -1.64
N GLU A 90 -4.11 -7.73 -2.95
CA GLU A 90 -2.95 -7.88 -3.81
C GLU A 90 -2.61 -6.51 -4.41
N VAL A 91 -1.49 -5.94 -3.98
CA VAL A 91 -1.02 -4.63 -4.40
C VAL A 91 0.42 -4.75 -4.88
N TRP A 92 0.63 -4.57 -6.17
CA TRP A 92 1.95 -4.61 -6.79
C TRP A 92 2.69 -3.30 -6.57
N VAL A 93 4.02 -3.37 -6.54
CA VAL A 93 4.93 -2.24 -6.33
C VAL A 93 5.88 -2.16 -7.51
N PHE A 94 6.06 -0.95 -8.02
CA PHE A 94 7.01 -0.62 -9.07
C PHE A 94 7.92 0.48 -8.56
N VAL A 95 9.20 0.29 -8.78
CA VAL A 95 10.29 1.10 -8.24
C VAL A 95 11.13 1.67 -9.36
#